data_AF-G9I7V2-F1
#
_entry.id   AF-G9I7V2-F1
#
_cell.length_a   1.000
_cell.length_b   1.000
_cell.length_c   1.000
_cell.angle_alpha   90.00
_cell.angle_beta   90.00
_cell.angle_gamma   90.00
#
_symmetry.space_group_name_H-M   'P 1'
#
loop_
_entity.id
_entity.type
_entity.pdbx_description
1 polymer ?
#
loop_
_entity_poly.entity_id
_entity_poly.type
_entity_poly.pdbx_seq_one_letter_code
_entity_poly.pdbx_strand_id
1 'polypeptide(L)'
;LRVGFYGDYVFDRVLKTDVSKMFLMGTAPTSPNSAADSNTTAERANPAYGKHMHDAEWFTNAGYIALNIWDRFDIFCTLGATSGYFKGNSSSFNLIGLIGISGSTLDQKYPNVSISNGVVELYTDTTFSWSIGARGALWECGCATLGAEFQYAQSKPRVQELNVLSNVAQFTIHKPQGYVGQSLPLPTNAGTSNATDLKNATINYHEWQVGAALSYRLNMLVPYIGIQWSRAT
;
A
#
# COMPACT_ATOMS: atom_id res chain seq x y z
N LEU A 1 17.64 24.58 17.31
CA LEU A 1 17.55 23.86 16.02
C LEU A 1 18.41 22.60 16.13
N ARG A 2 17.85 21.41 15.86
CA ARG A 2 18.59 20.15 15.77
C ARG A 2 18.43 19.57 14.37
N VAL A 3 19.51 19.07 13.78
CA VAL A 3 19.52 18.46 12.42
C VAL A 3 20.24 17.12 12.49
N GLY A 4 19.75 16.13 11.76
CA GLY A 4 20.36 14.80 11.68
C GLY A 4 19.89 14.02 10.46
N PHE A 5 20.41 12.81 10.31
CA PHE A 5 19.95 11.84 9.32
C PHE A 5 19.52 10.57 10.03
N TYR A 6 18.47 9.93 9.55
CA TYR A 6 18.06 8.60 10.00
C TYR A 6 17.62 7.76 8.80
N GLY A 7 17.94 6.47 8.87
CA GLY A 7 17.40 5.47 7.97
C GLY A 7 16.51 4.54 8.79
N ASP A 8 15.31 4.27 8.29
CA ASP A 8 14.41 3.30 8.88
C ASP A 8 14.05 2.23 7.85
N TYR A 9 13.92 1.00 8.35
CA TYR A 9 13.54 -0.17 7.59
C TYR A 9 12.49 -0.93 8.38
N VAL A 10 11.28 -1.00 7.81
CA VAL A 10 10.20 -1.77 8.40
C VAL A 10 9.92 -3.02 7.58
N PHE A 11 10.02 -4.18 8.25
CA PHE A 11 9.76 -5.52 7.71
C PHE A 11 8.42 -6.06 8.23
N ASP A 12 7.89 -7.11 7.58
CA ASP A 12 6.78 -7.94 8.07
C ASP A 12 5.50 -7.18 8.48
N ARG A 13 5.15 -6.09 7.76
CA ARG A 13 3.87 -5.42 8.00
C ARG A 13 2.72 -6.30 7.51
N VAL A 14 1.82 -6.67 8.44
CA VAL A 14 0.57 -7.36 8.08
C VAL A 14 -0.44 -6.34 7.55
N LEU A 15 -0.51 -6.19 6.23
CA LEU A 15 -1.48 -5.32 5.57
C LEU A 15 -2.77 -6.08 5.27
N LYS A 16 -3.89 -5.57 5.77
CA LYS A 16 -5.23 -6.10 5.48
C LYS A 16 -5.88 -5.29 4.36
N THR A 17 -6.53 -5.98 3.44
CA THR A 17 -7.30 -5.37 2.36
C THR A 17 -8.61 -4.78 2.90
N ASP A 18 -8.85 -3.50 2.61
CA ASP A 18 -10.10 -2.82 2.92
C ASP A 18 -10.92 -2.66 1.63
N VAL A 19 -11.81 -3.62 1.40
CA VAL A 19 -12.68 -3.70 0.21
C VAL A 19 -14.07 -4.13 0.62
N SER A 20 -15.09 -3.86 -0.22
CA SER A 20 -16.44 -4.35 0.02
C SER A 20 -16.52 -5.88 -0.06
N LYS A 21 -17.42 -6.49 0.74
CA LYS A 21 -17.66 -7.95 0.72
C LYS A 21 -18.16 -8.45 -0.62
N MET A 22 -18.98 -7.64 -1.30
CA MET A 22 -19.55 -7.93 -2.60
C MET A 22 -19.08 -6.89 -3.62
N PHE A 23 -18.95 -7.30 -4.87
CA PHE A 23 -18.65 -6.43 -5.99
C PHE A 23 -19.36 -6.91 -7.25
N LEU A 24 -19.58 -5.99 -8.20
CA LEU A 24 -20.28 -6.28 -9.45
C LEU A 24 -19.31 -6.92 -10.45
N MET A 25 -19.72 -8.07 -11.00
CA MET A 25 -18.98 -8.80 -12.03
C MET A 25 -19.93 -9.36 -13.07
N GLY A 26 -19.41 -9.63 -14.26
CA GLY A 26 -20.14 -10.33 -15.29
C GLY A 26 -20.38 -11.81 -14.97
N THR A 27 -21.35 -12.41 -15.67
CA THR A 27 -21.67 -13.84 -15.57
C THR A 27 -20.44 -14.71 -15.87
N ALA A 28 -20.09 -15.60 -14.94
CA ALA A 28 -18.98 -16.53 -15.07
C ALA A 28 -19.31 -17.70 -16.00
N PRO A 29 -18.31 -18.30 -16.69
CA PRO A 29 -18.50 -19.55 -17.43
C PRO A 29 -18.90 -20.68 -16.48
N THR A 30 -19.92 -21.46 -16.84
CA THR A 30 -20.45 -22.56 -16.00
C THR A 30 -19.87 -23.93 -16.37
N SER A 31 -19.26 -24.06 -17.55
CA SER A 31 -18.60 -25.28 -17.99
C SER A 31 -17.46 -24.97 -18.98
N PRO A 32 -16.49 -25.89 -19.17
CA PRO A 32 -15.36 -25.70 -20.10
C PRO A 32 -15.77 -25.40 -21.55
N ASN A 33 -16.97 -25.81 -21.96
CA ASN A 33 -17.48 -25.66 -23.33
C ASN A 33 -18.66 -24.67 -23.42
N SER A 34 -18.91 -23.91 -22.36
CA SER A 34 -20.00 -22.94 -22.30
C SER A 34 -19.43 -21.54 -22.10
N ALA A 35 -19.19 -20.86 -23.22
CA ALA A 35 -18.75 -19.48 -23.21
C ALA A 35 -19.83 -18.57 -22.59
N ALA A 36 -19.42 -17.57 -21.81
CA ALA A 36 -20.31 -16.65 -21.11
C ALA A 36 -20.44 -15.31 -21.87
N ASP A 37 -21.66 -14.77 -21.97
CA ASP A 37 -21.91 -13.51 -22.69
C ASP A 37 -21.52 -12.26 -21.88
N SER A 38 -21.44 -12.36 -20.55
CA SER A 38 -20.92 -11.37 -19.60
C SER A 38 -21.26 -9.89 -19.83
N ASN A 39 -22.43 -9.61 -20.42
CA ASN A 39 -22.97 -8.28 -20.69
C ASN A 39 -23.86 -7.75 -19.55
N THR A 40 -24.19 -8.60 -18.58
CA THR A 40 -24.94 -8.25 -17.39
C THR A 40 -24.09 -8.45 -16.14
N THR A 41 -24.27 -7.58 -15.15
CA THR A 41 -23.57 -7.68 -13.87
C THR A 41 -24.41 -8.43 -12.84
N ALA A 42 -23.75 -9.23 -12.02
CA ALA A 42 -24.29 -9.82 -10.81
C ALA A 42 -23.35 -9.54 -9.62
N GLU A 43 -23.92 -9.48 -8.41
CA GLU A 43 -23.11 -9.37 -7.20
C GLU A 43 -22.37 -10.67 -6.93
N ARG A 44 -21.06 -10.58 -6.69
CA ARG A 44 -20.21 -11.72 -6.32
C ARG A 44 -19.36 -11.40 -5.10
N ALA A 45 -18.99 -12.44 -4.37
CA ALA A 45 -18.09 -12.31 -3.24
C ALA A 45 -16.72 -11.82 -3.70
N ASN A 46 -16.23 -10.75 -3.09
CA ASN A 46 -14.93 -10.18 -3.39
C ASN A 46 -13.82 -11.07 -2.83
N PRO A 47 -12.93 -11.64 -3.68
CA PRO A 47 -11.86 -12.53 -3.23
C PRO A 47 -10.86 -11.83 -2.32
N ALA A 48 -10.72 -10.50 -2.43
CA ALA A 48 -9.86 -9.70 -1.59
C ALA A 48 -10.49 -9.41 -0.22
N TYR A 49 -11.78 -9.64 0.02
CA TYR A 49 -12.41 -9.30 1.30
C TYR A 49 -11.79 -10.08 2.46
N GLY A 50 -11.27 -9.36 3.46
CA GLY A 50 -10.67 -9.96 4.65
C GLY A 50 -9.36 -10.71 4.38
N LYS A 51 -8.70 -10.45 3.25
CA LYS A 51 -7.39 -11.02 2.94
C LYS A 51 -6.27 -10.15 3.49
N HIS A 52 -5.11 -10.79 3.64
CA HIS A 52 -3.90 -10.17 4.13
C HIS A 52 -2.84 -10.28 3.03
N MET A 53 -1.97 -9.27 2.93
CA MET A 53 -0.74 -9.39 2.15
C MET A 53 0.23 -10.29 2.90
N HIS A 54 1.08 -11.01 2.16
CA HIS A 54 2.05 -11.93 2.74
C HIS A 54 3.23 -11.19 3.33
N ASP A 55 3.71 -10.19 2.58
CA ASP A 55 4.87 -9.41 2.96
C ASP A 55 4.71 -7.98 2.44
N ALA A 56 5.20 -7.03 3.23
CA ALA A 56 5.25 -5.62 2.90
C ALA A 56 6.45 -5.00 3.61
N GLU A 57 7.43 -4.63 2.81
CA GLU A 57 8.64 -3.98 3.25
C GLU A 57 8.63 -2.51 2.83
N TRP A 58 9.11 -1.66 3.73
CA TRP A 58 9.12 -0.22 3.53
C TRP A 58 10.43 0.38 4.00
N PHE A 59 11.11 1.08 3.09
CA PHE A 59 12.45 1.60 3.28
C PHE A 59 12.37 3.11 3.22
N THR A 60 12.86 3.80 4.23
CA THR A 60 12.90 5.26 4.23
C THR A 60 14.25 5.77 4.67
N ASN A 61 14.87 6.62 3.85
CA ASN A 61 16.08 7.34 4.18
C ASN A 61 15.76 8.84 4.21
N ALA A 62 15.88 9.48 5.38
CA ALA A 62 15.45 10.85 5.55
C ALA A 62 16.41 11.69 6.41
N GLY A 63 16.51 12.97 6.05
CA GLY A 63 17.02 14.01 6.93
C GLY A 63 15.94 14.41 7.94
N TYR A 64 16.36 14.74 9.16
CA TYR A 64 15.53 15.18 10.27
C TYR A 64 15.88 16.62 10.64
N ILE A 65 14.87 17.46 10.80
CA ILE A 65 15.00 18.82 11.31
C ILE A 65 14.02 19.01 12.45
N ALA A 66 14.50 19.51 13.60
CA ALA A 66 13.65 19.82 14.74
C ALA A 66 13.85 21.23 15.29
N LEU A 67 12.71 21.85 15.56
CA LEU A 67 12.54 23.13 16.22
C LEU A 67 12.04 22.88 17.63
N ASN A 68 12.88 23.22 18.61
CA ASN A 68 12.48 23.27 20.00
C ASN A 68 11.73 24.59 20.21
N ILE A 69 10.43 24.52 20.45
CA ILE A 69 9.57 25.71 20.64
C ILE A 69 9.45 26.04 22.13
N TRP A 70 9.44 25.00 22.97
CA TRP A 70 9.54 25.10 24.43
C TRP A 70 10.57 24.07 24.90
N ASP A 71 11.24 24.33 26.02
CA ASP A 71 12.35 23.51 26.56
C ASP A 71 12.06 21.98 26.60
N ARG A 72 10.76 21.61 26.59
CA ARG A 72 10.25 20.23 26.62
C ARG A 72 9.41 19.81 25.41
N PHE A 73 9.30 20.62 24.35
CA PHE A 73 8.48 20.36 23.17
C PHE A 73 9.25 20.67 21.87
N ASP A 74 9.39 19.63 21.04
CA ASP A 74 10.02 19.69 19.74
C ASP A 74 8.95 19.45 18.65
N ILE A 75 8.88 20.36 17.67
CA ILE A 75 8.26 20.07 16.37
C ILE A 75 9.36 19.62 15.43
N PHE A 76 9.13 18.54 14.71
CA PHE A 76 10.09 18.00 13.75
C PHE A 76 9.45 17.73 12.39
N CYS A 77 10.27 17.83 11.36
CA CYS A 77 9.94 17.33 10.04
C CYS A 77 11.06 16.44 9.54
N THR A 78 10.68 15.50 8.67
CA THR A 78 11.64 14.65 7.99
C THR A 78 11.39 14.75 6.49
N LEU A 79 12.49 14.76 5.75
CA LEU A 79 12.50 14.91 4.30
C LEU A 79 13.47 13.88 3.76
N GLY A 80 12.99 13.03 2.87
CA GLY A 80 13.74 11.87 2.47
C GLY A 80 13.24 11.23 1.21
N ALA A 81 13.68 10.00 1.02
CA ALA A 81 13.25 9.14 -0.07
C ALA A 81 12.82 7.78 0.48
N THR A 82 11.78 7.25 -0.13
CA THR A 82 11.13 6.01 0.27
C THR A 82 10.92 5.11 -0.93
N SER A 83 11.14 3.82 -0.70
CA SER A 83 10.78 2.73 -1.59
C SER A 83 10.10 1.62 -0.79
N GLY A 84 9.38 0.76 -1.48
CA GLY A 84 8.65 -0.34 -0.88
C GLY A 84 8.55 -1.55 -1.80
N TYR A 85 8.36 -2.70 -1.16
CA TYR A 85 8.13 -4.00 -1.76
C TYR A 85 6.87 -4.61 -1.16
N PHE A 86 6.00 -5.17 -2.01
CA PHE A 86 4.77 -5.83 -1.57
C PHE A 86 4.63 -7.19 -2.24
N LYS A 87 4.26 -8.18 -1.44
CA LYS A 87 3.98 -9.54 -1.89
C LYS A 87 2.65 -10.01 -1.36
N GLY A 88 1.83 -10.58 -2.22
CA GLY A 88 0.52 -11.08 -1.82
C GLY A 88 -0.02 -12.13 -2.78
N ASN A 89 -0.98 -12.91 -2.32
CA ASN A 89 -1.77 -13.76 -3.20
C ASN A 89 -2.58 -12.87 -4.18
N SER A 90 -2.81 -13.33 -5.40
CA SER A 90 -3.60 -12.63 -6.42
C SER A 90 -5.04 -12.30 -5.96
N SER A 91 -5.57 -13.07 -5.01
CA SER A 91 -6.82 -12.79 -4.32
C SER A 91 -6.75 -11.48 -3.54
N SER A 92 -5.65 -11.18 -2.86
CA SER A 92 -5.47 -9.94 -2.08
C SER A 92 -5.38 -8.71 -2.98
N PHE A 93 -4.87 -8.87 -4.21
CA PHE A 93 -4.84 -7.82 -5.24
C PHE A 93 -6.14 -7.72 -6.06
N ASN A 94 -7.15 -8.54 -5.75
CA ASN A 94 -8.40 -8.65 -6.50
C ASN A 94 -8.19 -8.76 -8.01
N LEU A 95 -7.32 -9.68 -8.44
CA LEU A 95 -7.04 -9.86 -9.86
C LEU A 95 -8.28 -10.44 -10.57
N ILE A 96 -8.85 -9.66 -11.48
CA ILE A 96 -10.03 -10.05 -12.27
C ILE A 96 -9.70 -10.07 -13.75
N GLY A 97 -10.39 -10.93 -14.49
CA GLY A 97 -10.18 -11.11 -15.90
C GLY A 97 -11.47 -11.42 -16.64
N LEU A 98 -11.37 -11.32 -17.95
CA LEU A 98 -12.41 -11.68 -18.90
C LEU A 98 -11.95 -12.94 -19.63
N ILE A 99 -12.55 -14.09 -19.31
CA ILE A 99 -12.12 -15.41 -19.81
C ILE A 99 -13.33 -16.17 -20.35
N GLY A 100 -13.17 -16.82 -21.51
CA GLY A 100 -14.18 -17.72 -22.07
C GLY A 100 -15.48 -17.00 -22.47
N ILE A 101 -15.36 -15.94 -23.28
CA ILE A 101 -16.50 -15.11 -23.71
C ILE A 101 -17.11 -15.63 -25.01
N SER A 102 -18.44 -15.60 -25.09
CA SER A 102 -19.17 -15.94 -26.32
C SER A 102 -19.19 -14.76 -27.28
N GLY A 103 -19.07 -15.04 -28.58
CA GLY A 103 -19.11 -14.04 -29.64
C GLY A 103 -17.73 -13.61 -30.11
N SER A 104 -17.70 -12.63 -31.02
CA SER A 104 -16.49 -12.15 -31.68
C SER A 104 -16.03 -10.77 -31.21
N THR A 105 -16.73 -10.16 -30.24
CA THR A 105 -16.44 -8.80 -29.76
C THR A 105 -16.31 -8.76 -28.24
N LEU A 106 -15.44 -7.87 -27.75
CA LEU A 106 -15.26 -7.59 -26.32
C LEU A 106 -16.03 -6.34 -25.87
N ASP A 107 -16.92 -5.84 -26.73
CA ASP A 107 -17.69 -4.63 -26.44
C ASP A 107 -18.71 -4.86 -25.33
N GLN A 108 -18.74 -3.95 -24.36
CA GLN A 108 -19.62 -3.98 -23.19
C GLN A 108 -19.52 -5.27 -22.35
N LYS A 109 -18.36 -5.94 -22.31
CA LYS A 109 -18.14 -7.18 -21.54
C LYS A 109 -17.51 -6.93 -20.18
N TYR A 110 -18.24 -7.26 -19.11
CA TYR A 110 -17.75 -7.13 -17.74
C TYR A 110 -16.80 -8.28 -17.37
N PRO A 111 -15.74 -8.03 -16.59
CA PRO A 111 -14.88 -9.10 -16.07
C PRO A 111 -15.71 -10.18 -15.35
N ASN A 112 -15.39 -11.44 -15.61
CA ASN A 112 -16.23 -12.58 -15.27
C ASN A 112 -15.53 -13.67 -14.44
N VAL A 113 -14.22 -13.58 -14.29
CA VAL A 113 -13.42 -14.49 -13.49
C VAL A 113 -12.54 -13.69 -12.52
N SER A 114 -12.43 -14.18 -11.28
CA SER A 114 -11.40 -13.76 -10.33
C SER A 114 -10.29 -14.81 -10.29
N ILE A 115 -9.04 -14.35 -10.22
CA ILE A 115 -7.86 -15.21 -10.24
C ILE A 115 -7.31 -15.29 -8.81
N SER A 116 -7.43 -16.45 -8.18
CA SER A 116 -6.97 -16.70 -6.80
C SER A 116 -5.69 -17.52 -6.66
N ASN A 117 -5.21 -18.09 -7.77
CA ASN A 117 -4.12 -19.07 -7.79
C ASN A 117 -2.84 -18.46 -8.36
N GLY A 118 -2.46 -17.30 -7.83
CA GLY A 118 -1.21 -16.64 -8.17
C GLY A 118 -0.61 -15.87 -6.99
N VAL A 119 0.64 -15.48 -7.16
CA VAL A 119 1.40 -14.57 -6.32
C VAL A 119 1.69 -13.33 -7.13
N VAL A 120 1.46 -12.17 -6.52
CA VAL A 120 1.76 -10.86 -7.10
C VAL A 120 2.85 -10.23 -6.26
N GLU A 121 3.88 -9.74 -6.93
CA GLU A 121 4.98 -8.99 -6.33
C GLU A 121 5.06 -7.62 -6.99
N LEU A 122 5.25 -6.59 -6.17
CA LEU A 122 5.26 -5.21 -6.60
C LEU A 122 6.49 -4.53 -6.00
N TYR A 123 7.35 -4.02 -6.88
CA TYR A 123 8.49 -3.19 -6.53
C TYR A 123 8.22 -1.75 -6.90
N THR A 124 8.61 -0.83 -6.04
CA THR A 124 8.42 0.60 -6.28
C THR A 124 9.73 1.36 -6.45
N ASP A 125 9.69 2.39 -7.30
CA ASP A 125 10.76 3.36 -7.46
C ASP A 125 10.97 4.11 -6.14
N THR A 126 12.22 4.51 -5.90
CA THR A 126 12.54 5.46 -4.82
C THR A 126 11.96 6.83 -5.14
N THR A 127 11.09 7.33 -4.27
CA THR A 127 10.45 8.66 -4.44
C THR A 127 10.54 9.50 -3.18
N PHE A 128 10.36 10.80 -3.34
CA PHE A 128 10.34 11.72 -2.22
C PHE A 128 9.26 11.34 -1.18
N SER A 129 9.67 11.36 0.09
CA SER A 129 8.82 11.22 1.24
C SER A 129 9.05 12.37 2.21
N TRP A 130 7.99 12.77 2.90
CA TRP A 130 8.08 13.73 3.97
C TRP A 130 7.26 13.28 5.16
N SER A 131 7.65 13.74 6.34
CA SER A 131 6.85 13.60 7.53
C SER A 131 6.87 14.88 8.36
N ILE A 132 5.83 15.07 9.16
CA ILE A 132 5.78 16.10 10.20
C ILE A 132 5.33 15.47 11.49
N GLY A 133 5.94 15.88 12.59
CA GLY A 133 5.59 15.36 13.89
C GLY A 133 5.89 16.34 15.00
N ALA A 134 5.39 16.01 16.17
CA ALA A 134 5.66 16.70 17.40
C ALA A 134 5.95 15.68 18.49
N ARG A 135 6.91 16.00 19.35
CA ARG A 135 7.18 15.20 20.55
C ARG A 135 7.39 16.14 21.72
N GLY A 136 6.99 15.69 22.90
CA GLY A 136 7.22 16.46 24.11
C GLY A 136 7.21 15.62 25.37
N ALA A 137 7.84 16.15 26.42
CA ALA A 137 7.76 15.59 27.75
C ALA A 137 6.42 16.01 28.38
N LEU A 138 5.58 15.03 28.67
CA LEU A 138 4.28 15.22 29.34
C LEU A 138 4.46 15.37 30.85
N TRP A 139 5.43 14.66 31.41
CA TRP A 139 5.67 14.65 32.85
C TRP A 139 7.13 14.36 33.16
N GLU A 140 7.64 15.04 34.17
CA GLU A 140 8.97 14.81 34.73
C GLU A 140 8.86 14.79 36.25
N CYS A 141 9.41 13.75 36.89
CA CYS A 141 9.59 13.71 38.33
C CYS A 141 10.94 13.08 38.66
N GLY A 142 11.85 13.89 39.22
CA GLY A 142 13.20 13.47 39.55
C GLY A 142 13.93 12.91 38.33
N CYS A 143 14.25 11.62 38.37
CA CYS A 143 14.95 10.91 37.29
C CYS A 143 14.04 10.32 36.21
N ALA A 144 12.71 10.41 36.35
CA ALA A 144 11.75 9.83 35.42
C ALA A 144 11.16 10.89 34.47
N THR A 145 11.10 10.58 33.18
CA THR A 145 10.48 11.42 32.15
C THR A 145 9.52 10.60 31.29
N LEU A 146 8.26 11.03 31.25
CA LEU A 146 7.24 10.51 30.35
C LEU A 146 7.12 11.46 29.15
N GLY A 147 7.32 10.93 27.95
CA GLY A 147 7.15 11.64 26.69
C GLY A 147 6.05 11.04 25.84
N ALA A 148 5.52 11.85 24.94
CA ALA A 148 4.66 11.41 23.86
C ALA A 148 5.14 11.98 22.53
N GLU A 149 4.86 11.25 21.46
CA GLU A 149 5.17 11.64 20.09
C GLU A 149 3.98 11.39 19.18
N PHE A 150 3.92 12.19 18.13
CA PHE A 150 2.96 12.08 17.06
C PHE A 150 3.66 12.40 15.76
N GLN A 151 3.43 11.59 14.74
CA GLN A 151 4.03 11.77 13.43
C GLN A 151 3.05 11.39 12.32
N TYR A 152 3.02 12.21 11.28
CA TYR A 152 2.36 11.93 10.02
C TYR A 152 3.42 11.81 8.94
N ALA A 153 3.45 10.69 8.23
CA ALA A 153 4.33 10.47 7.09
C ALA A 153 3.52 10.26 5.81
N GLN A 154 4.01 10.80 4.71
CA GLN A 154 3.42 10.63 3.38
C GLN A 154 4.50 10.35 2.34
N SER A 155 4.17 9.46 1.40
CA SER A 155 4.93 9.30 0.16
C SER A 155 4.03 8.79 -0.97
N LYS A 156 4.52 8.90 -2.21
CA LYS A 156 3.80 8.42 -3.39
C LYS A 156 4.73 7.71 -4.37
N PRO A 157 5.28 6.55 -3.99
CA PRO A 157 6.18 5.82 -4.86
C PRO A 157 5.44 5.24 -6.08
N ARG A 158 6.14 5.26 -7.23
CA ARG A 158 5.64 4.68 -8.48
C ARG A 158 5.98 3.21 -8.51
N VAL A 159 5.12 2.39 -9.10
CA VAL A 159 5.44 0.98 -9.32
C VAL A 159 6.46 0.88 -10.44
N GLN A 160 7.60 0.29 -10.14
CA GLN A 160 8.68 0.05 -11.09
C GLN A 160 8.49 -1.30 -11.78
N GLU A 161 8.18 -2.33 -11.01
CA GLU A 161 8.00 -3.69 -11.52
C GLU A 161 6.78 -4.33 -10.87
N LEU A 162 5.96 -4.95 -11.71
CA LEU A 162 4.83 -5.78 -11.30
C LEU A 162 5.06 -7.18 -11.84
N ASN A 163 5.29 -8.13 -10.95
CA ASN A 163 5.43 -9.54 -11.27
C ASN A 163 4.17 -10.28 -10.88
N VAL A 164 3.63 -11.08 -11.79
CA VAL A 164 2.52 -11.97 -11.51
C VAL A 164 2.95 -13.38 -11.86
N LEU A 165 2.98 -14.24 -10.86
CA LEU A 165 3.33 -15.65 -10.97
C LEU A 165 2.07 -16.47 -10.68
N SER A 166 1.64 -17.28 -11.63
CA SER A 166 0.55 -18.24 -11.45
C SER A 166 1.04 -19.63 -11.85
N ASN A 167 0.26 -20.66 -11.54
CA ASN A 167 0.63 -22.03 -11.89
C ASN A 167 0.82 -22.24 -13.42
N VAL A 168 0.15 -21.43 -14.23
CA VAL A 168 0.10 -21.62 -15.70
C VAL A 168 0.85 -20.54 -16.48
N ALA A 169 1.13 -19.39 -15.86
CA ALA A 169 1.75 -18.25 -16.52
C ALA A 169 2.53 -17.37 -15.54
N GLN A 170 3.65 -16.83 -16.02
CA GLN A 170 4.45 -15.82 -15.34
C GLN A 170 4.66 -14.65 -16.29
N PHE A 171 4.44 -13.43 -15.82
CA PHE A 171 4.78 -12.23 -16.57
C PHE A 171 5.25 -11.11 -15.64
N THR A 172 6.07 -10.24 -16.20
CA THR A 172 6.63 -9.05 -15.55
C THR A 172 6.31 -7.83 -16.39
N ILE A 173 5.73 -6.81 -15.75
CA ILE A 173 5.45 -5.53 -16.37
C ILE A 173 6.36 -4.48 -15.74
N HIS A 174 7.19 -3.86 -16.58
CA HIS A 174 8.03 -2.74 -16.18
C HIS A 174 7.23 -1.44 -16.32
N LYS A 175 7.24 -0.60 -15.28
CA LYS A 175 6.54 0.68 -15.17
C LYS A 175 5.06 0.55 -15.58
N PRO A 176 4.27 -0.31 -14.90
CA PRO A 176 2.90 -0.58 -15.29
C PRO A 176 2.06 0.69 -15.30
N GLN A 177 1.25 0.82 -16.35
CA GLN A 177 0.27 1.89 -16.53
C GLN A 177 -1.13 1.29 -16.63
N GLY A 178 -2.12 2.03 -16.16
CA GLY A 178 -3.50 1.57 -16.17
C GLY A 178 -4.50 2.70 -15.96
N TYR A 179 -5.77 2.34 -15.98
CA TYR A 179 -6.88 3.25 -15.71
C TYR A 179 -7.09 3.40 -14.20
N VAL A 180 -7.40 4.62 -13.75
CA VAL A 180 -7.70 4.93 -12.35
C VAL A 180 -9.13 5.45 -12.26
N GLY A 181 -9.98 4.83 -11.44
CA GLY A 181 -11.37 5.23 -11.25
C GLY A 181 -12.29 4.98 -12.47
N GLN A 182 -11.80 4.26 -13.48
CA GLN A 182 -12.59 3.90 -14.65
C GLN A 182 -13.63 2.82 -14.28
N SER A 183 -14.90 3.10 -14.56
CA SER A 183 -15.96 2.09 -14.44
C SER A 183 -15.74 0.97 -15.44
N LEU A 184 -15.93 -0.26 -14.99
CA LEU A 184 -15.97 -1.42 -15.88
C LEU A 184 -17.24 -1.36 -16.75
N PRO A 185 -17.21 -1.86 -17.99
CA PRO A 185 -16.07 -2.52 -18.65
C PRO A 185 -15.01 -1.53 -19.16
N LEU A 186 -13.78 -2.00 -19.30
CA LEU A 186 -12.70 -1.17 -19.84
C LEU A 186 -12.92 -0.90 -21.34
N PRO A 187 -12.39 0.22 -21.87
CA PRO A 187 -12.39 0.49 -23.31
C PRO A 187 -11.79 -0.67 -24.13
N THR A 188 -12.28 -0.90 -25.35
CA THR A 188 -11.83 -2.01 -26.21
C THR A 188 -10.38 -1.89 -26.68
N ASN A 189 -9.80 -0.68 -26.62
CA ASN A 189 -8.39 -0.43 -26.87
C ASN A 189 -7.50 -0.63 -25.63
N ALA A 190 -8.05 -0.96 -24.46
CA ALA A 190 -7.27 -1.22 -23.25
C ALA A 190 -6.25 -2.35 -23.48
N GLY A 191 -5.00 -2.13 -23.05
CA GLY A 191 -3.89 -3.07 -23.28
C GLY A 191 -3.26 -3.02 -24.66
N THR A 192 -3.72 -2.12 -25.55
CA THR A 192 -3.11 -1.87 -26.87
C THR A 192 -2.28 -0.58 -26.87
N SER A 193 -1.47 -0.36 -27.90
CA SER A 193 -0.72 0.89 -28.10
C SER A 193 -1.62 2.12 -28.29
N ASN A 194 -2.91 1.91 -28.60
CA ASN A 194 -3.88 2.97 -28.82
C ASN A 194 -4.65 3.35 -27.54
N ALA A 195 -4.33 2.74 -26.39
CA ALA A 195 -4.95 3.08 -25.12
C ALA A 195 -4.60 4.51 -24.71
N THR A 196 -5.63 5.34 -24.48
CA THR A 196 -5.49 6.71 -23.98
C THR A 196 -5.79 6.76 -22.49
N ASP A 197 -5.49 7.90 -21.85
CA ASP A 197 -5.85 8.21 -20.46
C ASP A 197 -5.22 7.31 -19.39
N LEU A 198 -4.17 6.60 -19.76
CA LEU A 198 -3.38 5.76 -18.84
C LEU A 198 -2.64 6.63 -17.81
N LYS A 199 -2.60 6.13 -16.57
CA LYS A 199 -1.82 6.70 -15.46
C LYS A 199 -0.79 5.68 -15.00
N ASN A 200 0.34 6.18 -14.51
CA ASN A 200 1.33 5.32 -13.86
C ASN A 200 0.74 4.71 -12.59
N ALA A 201 0.96 3.42 -12.37
CA ALA A 201 0.63 2.79 -11.10
C ALA A 201 1.47 3.44 -10.00
N THR A 202 0.80 3.94 -8.97
CA THR A 202 1.42 4.59 -7.80
C THR A 202 0.78 4.07 -6.54
N ILE A 203 1.57 3.94 -5.48
CA ILE A 203 1.06 3.65 -4.13
C ILE A 203 0.94 4.99 -3.41
N ASN A 204 -0.26 5.36 -2.96
CA ASN A 204 -0.42 6.49 -2.06
C ASN A 204 -0.22 5.95 -0.64
N TYR A 205 0.86 6.36 0.02
CA TYR A 205 1.17 5.89 1.36
C TYR A 205 0.97 7.02 2.36
N HIS A 206 0.15 6.77 3.36
CA HIS A 206 -0.06 7.65 4.50
C HIS A 206 0.08 6.87 5.79
N GLU A 207 0.88 7.36 6.72
CA GLU A 207 1.08 6.71 8.02
C GLU A 207 0.91 7.70 9.15
N TRP A 208 0.05 7.35 10.10
CA TRP A 208 -0.05 8.02 11.40
C TRP A 208 0.66 7.17 12.44
N GLN A 209 1.57 7.79 13.19
CA GLN A 209 2.26 7.17 14.31
C GLN A 209 1.99 7.98 15.57
N VAL A 210 1.65 7.29 16.66
CA VAL A 210 1.43 7.85 17.98
C VAL A 210 2.23 7.02 18.96
N GLY A 211 3.10 7.64 19.73
CA GLY A 211 3.96 6.95 20.68
C GLY A 211 3.90 7.58 22.07
N ALA A 212 4.14 6.75 23.08
CA ALA A 212 4.42 7.19 24.43
C ALA A 212 5.63 6.42 24.97
N ALA A 213 6.55 7.12 25.63
CA ALA A 213 7.75 6.51 26.17
C ALA A 213 8.04 7.01 27.58
N LEU A 214 8.42 6.10 28.46
CA LEU A 214 8.90 6.38 29.80
C LEU A 214 10.40 6.12 29.84
N SER A 215 11.17 7.09 30.31
CA SER A 215 12.61 6.97 30.51
C SER A 215 12.97 7.23 31.96
N TYR A 216 14.06 6.62 32.42
CA TYR A 216 14.58 6.81 33.77
C TYR A 216 16.09 7.00 33.74
N ARG A 217 16.61 8.04 34.39
CA ARG A 217 18.05 8.35 34.43
C ARG A 217 18.75 7.60 35.56
N LEU A 218 19.67 6.71 35.22
CA LEU A 218 20.56 5.95 36.12
C LEU A 218 22.01 6.44 35.93
N ASN A 219 22.39 7.54 36.58
CA ASN A 219 23.74 8.15 36.49
C ASN A 219 24.22 8.37 35.04
N MET A 220 24.92 7.41 34.43
CA MET A 220 25.39 7.45 33.03
C MET A 220 24.44 6.80 32.00
N LEU A 221 23.48 5.98 32.43
CA LEU A 221 22.57 5.25 31.55
C LEU A 221 21.16 5.85 31.64
N VAL A 222 20.47 5.97 30.50
CA VAL A 222 19.06 6.36 30.45
C VAL A 222 18.27 5.25 29.74
N PRO A 223 17.87 4.18 30.45
CA PRO A 223 16.91 3.23 29.88
C PRO A 223 15.60 3.93 29.54
N TYR A 224 14.96 3.49 28.46
CA TYR A 224 13.61 3.89 28.10
C TYR A 224 12.81 2.68 27.64
N ILE A 225 11.50 2.75 27.86
CA ILE A 225 10.51 1.84 27.31
C ILE A 225 9.46 2.67 26.59
N GLY A 226 9.08 2.26 25.38
CA GLY A 226 8.09 2.96 24.57
C GLY A 226 7.07 2.00 23.99
N ILE A 227 5.85 2.51 23.82
CA ILE A 227 4.81 1.86 23.04
C ILE A 227 4.49 2.81 21.90
N GLN A 228 4.48 2.28 20.68
CA GLN A 228 4.14 3.02 19.48
C GLN A 228 2.99 2.31 18.77
N TRP A 229 1.99 3.09 18.40
CA TRP A 229 0.90 2.66 17.54
C TRP A 229 1.09 3.31 16.18
N SER A 230 0.99 2.51 15.11
CA SER A 230 1.02 2.98 13.74
C SER A 230 -0.21 2.52 12.97
N ARG A 231 -0.72 3.39 12.09
CA ARG A 231 -1.73 3.05 11.09
C ARG A 231 -1.31 3.58 9.72
N ALA A 232 -1.00 2.65 8.82
CA ALA A 232 -0.74 2.93 7.41
C ALA A 232 -2.02 2.73 6.57
N THR A 233 -2.23 3.56 5.56
CA THR A 233 -3.29 3.49 4.55
C THR A 233 -2.77 3.81 3.16
#